data_AF-H3BV41-F1
#
_entry.id   AF-H3BV41-F1
#
_cell.length_a   1.000
_cell.length_b   1.000
_cell.length_c   1.000
_cell.angle_alpha   90.00
_cell.angle_beta   90.00
_cell.angle_gamma   90.00
#
_symmetry.space_group_name_H-M   'P 1'
#
loop_
_entity.id
_entity.type
_entity.pdbx_description
1 polymer ?
#
loop_
_entity_poly.entity_id
_entity_poly.type
_entity_poly.pdbx_seq_one_letter_code
_entity_poly.pdbx_strand_id
1 'polypeptide(L)' 'MREEFDKIGMRRTVEGVLIVHEHRLPHVLLLQLGTTFFKLPGGELNPGEDEVEGLKRLMTEILGRQDGVLQ' A
#
# COMPACT_ATOMS: atom_id res chain seq x y z
N MET A 1 17.14 0.48 7.38
CA MET A 1 16.94 -0.94 7.75
C MET A 1 17.70 -1.34 9.00
N ARG A 2 19.05 -1.41 9.04
CA ARG A 2 19.76 -1.84 10.27
C ARG A 2 19.53 -0.93 11.48
N GLU A 3 19.63 0.38 11.28
CA GLU A 3 19.41 1.34 12.38
C GLU A 3 17.98 1.34 12.94
N GLU A 4 16.98 1.09 12.09
CA GLU A 4 15.59 0.92 12.55
C GLU A 4 15.43 -0.40 13.27
N PHE A 5 16.04 -1.48 12.76
CA PHE A 5 15.99 -2.78 13.40
C PHE A 5 16.52 -2.73 14.84
N ASP A 6 17.64 -2.04 15.04
CA ASP A 6 18.24 -1.89 16.36
C ASP A 6 17.38 -1.06 17.33
N LYS A 7 16.49 -0.19 16.82
CA LYS A 7 15.66 0.71 17.64
C LYS A 7 14.25 0.18 17.90
N ILE A 8 13.60 -0.36 16.87
CA ILE A 8 12.18 -0.74 16.87
C ILE A 8 11.96 -2.22 16.56
N GLY A 9 13.02 -2.99 16.32
CA GLY A 9 12.94 -4.40 16.02
C GLY A 9 12.52 -4.68 14.57
N MET A 10 11.83 -5.81 14.36
CA MET A 10 11.43 -6.25 13.03
C MET A 10 10.52 -5.22 12.35
N ARG A 11 10.90 -4.79 11.15
CA ARG A 11 10.05 -3.96 10.30
C ARG A 11 8.77 -4.71 9.96
N ARG A 12 7.62 -4.07 10.16
CA ARG A 12 6.31 -4.60 9.80
C ARG A 12 5.78 -3.86 8.58
N THR A 13 5.34 -4.61 7.58
CA THR A 13 4.81 -4.08 6.32
C THR A 13 3.48 -4.74 5.99
N VAL A 14 2.58 -3.99 5.36
CA VAL A 14 1.28 -4.47 4.89
C VAL A 14 1.07 -4.07 3.44
N GLU A 15 0.46 -4.96 2.66
CA GLU A 15 0.14 -4.74 1.25
C GLU A 15 -1.31 -5.15 0.96
N GLY A 16 -1.99 -4.36 0.13
CA GLY A 16 -3.38 -4.60 -0.28
C GLY A 16 -3.46 -5.20 -1.68
N VAL A 17 -4.23 -6.29 -1.83
CA VAL A 17 -4.53 -6.87 -3.15
C VAL A 17 -5.93 -6.44 -3.58
N LEU A 18 -6.01 -5.51 -4.53
CA LEU A 18 -7.27 -5.05 -5.10
C LEU A 18 -7.56 -5.81 -6.39
N ILE A 19 -8.75 -6.40 -6.47
CA ILE A 19 -9.17 -7.22 -7.61
C ILE A 19 -10.31 -6.51 -8.34
N VAL A 20 -10.18 -6.40 -9.66
CA VAL A 20 -11.25 -6.00 -10.58
C VAL A 20 -11.46 -7.12 -11.61
N HIS A 21 -12.46 -7.00 -12.46
CA HIS A 21 -12.68 -7.97 -13.53
C HIS A 21 -12.97 -7.28 -14.86
N GLU A 22 -12.50 -7.90 -15.94
CA GLU A 22 -12.85 -7.55 -17.31
C GLU A 22 -12.98 -8.85 -18.11
N HIS A 23 -14.01 -8.96 -18.96
CA HIS A 23 -14.25 -10.18 -19.76
C HIS A 23 -14.30 -11.50 -18.94
N ARG A 24 -14.78 -11.45 -17.69
CA ARG A 24 -14.80 -12.57 -16.72
C ARG A 24 -13.42 -13.07 -16.28
N LEU A 25 -12.38 -12.26 -16.44
CA LEU A 25 -11.03 -12.55 -15.96
C LEU A 25 -10.69 -11.61 -14.79
N PRO A 26 -10.21 -12.14 -13.65
CA PRO A 26 -9.78 -11.32 -12.52
C PRO A 26 -8.44 -10.63 -12.84
N HIS A 27 -8.35 -9.35 -12.50
CA HIS A 27 -7.15 -8.53 -12.67
C HIS A 27 -6.76 -7.94 -11.31
N VAL A 28 -5.47 -8.00 -10.97
CA VAL A 28 -4.92 -7.36 -9.77
C VAL A 28 -4.41 -5.97 -10.14
N LEU A 29 -4.80 -4.96 -9.36
CA LEU A 29 -4.29 -3.61 -9.53
C LEU A 29 -2.87 -3.49 -8.95
N LEU A 30 -1.94 -2.96 -9.73
CA LEU A 30 -0.54 -2.73 -9.35
C LEU A 30 -0.17 -1.26 -9.58
N LEU A 31 0.72 -0.73 -8.73
CA LEU A 31 1.34 0.56 -8.95
C LEU A 31 2.58 0.36 -9.82
N GLN A 32 2.58 0.99 -11.00
CA GLN A 32 3.71 0.95 -11.92
C GLN A 32 4.65 2.14 -11.66
N LEU A 33 5.93 1.87 -11.40
CA LEU A 33 6.98 2.89 -11.29
C LEU A 33 7.98 2.68 -12.42
N GLY A 34 7.99 3.56 -13.42
CA GLY A 34 8.78 3.36 -14.63
C GLY A 34 8.22 2.23 -15.51
N THR A 35 9.08 1.47 -16.18
CA THR A 35 8.65 0.47 -17.19
C THR A 35 8.52 -0.94 -16.64
N THR A 36 9.35 -1.32 -15.67
CA THR A 36 9.48 -2.73 -15.22
C THR A 36 9.31 -2.94 -13.72
N PHE A 37 9.04 -1.88 -12.95
CA PHE A 37 8.85 -1.99 -11.50
C PHE A 37 7.37 -1.87 -11.15
N PHE A 38 6.84 -2.90 -10.50
CA PHE A 38 5.45 -2.98 -10.07
C PHE A 38 5.40 -3.35 -8.59
N LYS A 39 4.50 -2.70 -7.85
CA LYS A 39 4.28 -3.00 -6.44
C LYS A 39 2.79 -3.05 -6.11
N LEU A 40 2.44 -3.82 -5.09
CA LEU A 40 1.14 -3.68 -4.46
C LEU A 40 1.10 -2.35 -3.71
N PRO A 41 -0.08 -1.71 -3.59
CA PRO A 41 -0.22 -0.55 -2.76
C PRO A 41 -0.23 -0.96 -1.28
N GLY A 42 0.53 -0.24 -0.47
CA GLY A 42 0.86 -0.63 0.90
C GLY A 42 2.10 0.09 1.39
N GLY A 43 2.67 -0.38 2.48
CA GLY A 43 3.82 0.27 3.10
C GLY A 43 4.15 -0.24 4.49
N GLU A 44 4.97 0.55 5.18
CA GLU A 44 5.46 0.22 6.52
C GLU A 44 4.47 0.70 7.59
N LEU A 45 4.32 -0.12 8.62
CA LEU A 45 3.51 0.21 9.80
C LEU A 45 4.32 1.02 10.80
N ASN A 46 3.65 1.94 11.48
CA ASN A 46 4.21 2.62 12.64
C ASN A 46 4.38 1.63 13.83
N PRO A 47 5.31 1.89 14.77
CA PRO A 47 5.46 1.05 15.96
C PRO A 47 4.15 0.91 16.74
N GLY A 48 3.71 -0.33 16.97
CA GLY A 48 2.45 -0.63 17.67
C GLY A 48 1.17 -0.41 16.86
N GLU A 49 1.27 -0.01 15.59
CA GLU A 49 0.11 0.16 14.71
C GLU A 49 -0.55 -1.20 14.39
N ASP A 50 -1.88 -1.21 14.38
CA ASP A 50 -2.68 -2.35 13.94
C ASP A 50 -2.55 -2.53 12.42
N GLU A 51 -2.54 -3.79 11.96
CA GLU A 51 -2.25 -4.12 10.56
C GLU A 51 -3.36 -3.66 9.63
N VAL A 52 -4.62 -3.81 10.06
CA VAL A 52 -5.79 -3.46 9.26
C VAL A 52 -5.94 -1.95 9.20
N GLU A 53 -5.83 -1.27 10.34
CA GLU A 53 -5.91 0.20 10.39
C GLU A 53 -4.74 0.86 9.66
N GLY A 54 -3.52 0.33 9.81
CA GLY A 54 -2.35 0.81 9.09
C GLY A 54 -2.50 0.63 7.58
N LEU A 55 -3.03 -0.52 7.11
CA LEU A 55 -3.30 -0.72 5.69
C LEU A 55 -4.35 0.26 5.17
N LYS A 56 -5.44 0.52 5.91
CA LYS A 56 -6.44 1.53 5.51
C LYS A 56 -5.84 2.92 5.37
N ARG A 57 -5.00 3.34 6.32
CA ARG A 57 -4.29 4.62 6.28
C ARG A 57 -3.39 4.70 5.04
N LEU A 58 -2.51 3.72 4.85
CA LEU A 58 -1.61 3.64 3.70
C LEU A 58 -2.37 3.65 2.37
N MET A 59 -3.52 2.96 2.31
CA MET A 59 -4.35 2.93 1.12
C MET A 59 -4.97 4.29 0.79
N THR A 60 -5.41 5.02 1.81
CA THR A 60 -5.95 6.37 1.67
C THR A 60 -4.86 7.36 1.26
N GLU A 61 -3.64 7.23 1.80
CA GLU A 61 -2.51 8.08 1.41
C GLU A 61 -2.10 7.89 -0.07
N ILE A 62 -2.17 6.66 -0.58
CA ILE A 62 -1.73 6.32 -1.93
C ILE A 62 -2.82 6.57 -3.00
N LEU A 63 -4.05 6.13 -2.73
CA LEU A 63 -5.15 6.12 -3.70
C LEU A 63 -6.34 7.01 -3.32
N GLY A 64 -6.31 7.62 -2.14
CA GLY A 64 -7.39 8.47 -1.65
C GLY A 64 -7.55 9.71 -2.52
N ARG A 65 -8.81 10.08 -2.76
CA ARG A 65 -9.14 11.31 -3.47
C ARG A 65 -8.76 12.50 -2.58
N GLN A 66 -7.94 13.42 -3.10
CA GLN A 66 -7.78 14.72 -2.47
C GLN A 66 -8.99 15.56 -2.86
N ASP A 67 -9.84 15.90 -1.89
CA ASP A 67 -10.95 16.83 -2.10
C ASP A 67 -10.39 18.16 -2.64
N GLY A 68 -10.55 18.40 -3.94
CA GLY A 68 -9.93 19.56 -4.60
C GLY A 68 -9.91 19.54 -6.13
N VAL A 69 -10.07 18.38 -6.78
CA VAL A 69 -10.25 18.32 -8.23
C VAL A 69 -11.71 18.03 -8.55
N LEU A 70 -12.47 19.11 -8.76
CA LEU A 70 -13.69 19.08 -9.57
C LEU A 70 -13.26 18.59 -10.96
N GLN A 71 -13.79 17.44 -11.37
CA GLN A 71 -13.73 16.99 -12.76
C GLN A 71 -14.75 17.77 -13.59
#